data_AF-A0A2P4SC60-F1
#
_entry.id   AF-A0A2P4SC60-F1
#
_cell.length_a   1.000
_cell.length_b   1.000
_cell.length_c   1.000
_cell.angle_alpha   90.00
_cell.angle_beta   90.00
_cell.angle_gamma   90.00
#
_symmetry.space_group_name_H-M   'P 1'
#
loop_
_entity.id
_entity.type
_entity.pdbx_description
1 polymer ?
#
loop_
_entity_poly.entity_id
_entity_poly.type
_entity_poly.pdbx_seq_one_letter_code
_entity_poly.pdbx_strand_id
1 'polypeptide(L)' 'PMAIEEQVAVIYAGVRGHLDKLEPSKITKFESAFLAHVLSQHEALLSTIRTEGKISDQTEAKLKEIVTNFLSTFEA' A
#
# COMPACT_ATOMS: atom_id res chain seq x y z
N PRO A 1 -13.66 -3.19 -9.78
CA PRO A 1 -12.50 -2.92 -10.66
C PRO A 1 -11.50 -2.04 -9.91
N MET A 2 -10.26 -2.50 -9.74
CA MET A 2 -9.21 -1.78 -9.00
C MET A 2 -8.36 -1.00 -10.01
N ALA A 3 -8.05 0.27 -9.71
CA ALA A 3 -7.17 1.08 -10.55
C ALA A 3 -5.73 0.53 -10.54
N ILE A 4 -4.92 0.88 -11.54
CA ILE A 4 -3.56 0.33 -11.66
C ILE A 4 -2.69 0.81 -10.48
N GLU A 5 -2.80 2.08 -10.13
CA GLU A 5 -2.10 2.70 -9.01
C GLU A 5 -2.46 2.06 -7.65
N GLU A 6 -3.72 1.65 -7.47
CA GLU A 6 -4.18 0.92 -6.28
C GLU A 6 -3.57 -0.48 -6.23
N GLN A 7 -3.59 -1.21 -7.36
CA GLN A 7 -2.97 -2.53 -7.48
C GLN A 7 -1.47 -2.47 -7.17
N VAL A 8 -0.78 -1.44 -7.68
CA VAL A 8 0.64 -1.22 -7.44
C VAL A 8 0.91 -1.03 -5.95
N ALA A 9 0.10 -0.25 -5.24
CA ALA A 9 0.26 -0.04 -3.80
C ALA A 9 0.07 -1.34 -2.99
N VAL A 10 -0.96 -2.13 -3.32
CA VAL A 10 -1.24 -3.42 -2.65
C VAL A 10 -0.12 -4.43 -2.90
N ILE A 11 0.32 -4.58 -4.15
CA ILE A 11 1.40 -5.49 -4.52
C ILE A 11 2.71 -5.07 -3.84
N TYR A 12 2.98 -3.76 -3.78
CA TYR A 12 4.17 -3.25 -3.09
C TYR A 12 4.19 -3.63 -1.60
N ALA A 13 3.04 -3.54 -0.92
CA ALA A 13 2.92 -3.97 0.46
C ALA A 13 3.21 -5.47 0.65
N GLY A 14 2.79 -6.32 -0.29
CA GLY A 14 3.00 -7.78 -0.20
C GLY A 14 4.42 -8.25 -0.55
N VAL A 15 5.10 -7.63 -1.51
CA VAL A 15 6.35 -8.18 -2.09
C VAL A 15 7.60 -7.88 -1.25
N ARG A 16 7.59 -6.85 -0.42
CA ARG A 16 8.75 -6.41 0.38
C ARG A 16 8.85 -7.06 1.77
N GLY A 17 8.11 -8.15 2.02
CA GLY A 17 8.11 -8.87 3.29
C GLY A 17 7.41 -8.13 4.43
N HIS A 18 6.70 -7.04 4.15
CA HIS A 18 6.00 -6.26 5.16
C HIS A 18 4.83 -7.04 5.80
N LEU A 19 4.26 -8.00 5.07
CA LEU A 19 3.14 -8.82 5.52
C LEU A 19 3.57 -10.19 6.08
N ASP A 20 4.87 -10.48 6.16
CA ASP A 20 5.37 -11.80 6.60
C ASP A 20 4.98 -12.15 8.04
N LYS A 21 4.70 -11.13 8.86
CA LYS A 21 4.27 -11.28 10.26
C LYS A 21 2.75 -11.41 10.43
N LEU A 22 1.99 -11.19 9.36
CA LEU A 22 0.52 -11.29 9.38
C LEU A 22 0.09 -12.73 9.11
N GLU A 23 -0.94 -13.18 9.83
CA GLU A 23 -1.55 -14.46 9.54
C GLU A 23 -2.23 -14.42 8.15
N PRO A 24 -2.17 -15.50 7.34
CA PRO A 24 -2.78 -15.54 6.01
C PRO A 24 -4.28 -15.17 5.99
N SER A 25 -5.00 -15.51 7.05
CA SER A 25 -6.43 -15.19 7.25
C SER A 25 -6.70 -13.69 7.41
N LYS A 26 -5.68 -12.89 7.74
CA LYS A 26 -5.78 -11.43 7.94
C LYS A 26 -5.37 -10.63 6.71
N ILE A 27 -4.76 -11.26 5.70
CA ILE A 27 -4.29 -10.60 4.47
C ILE A 27 -5.43 -9.92 3.71
N THR A 28 -6.59 -10.58 3.56
CA THR A 28 -7.74 -9.99 2.87
C THR A 28 -8.30 -8.76 3.60
N LYS A 29 -8.28 -8.78 4.94
CA LYS A 29 -8.68 -7.62 5.76
C LYS A 29 -7.68 -6.49 5.65
N PHE A 30 -6.39 -6.82 5.71
CA PHE A 30 -5.30 -5.87 5.52
C PHE A 30 -5.42 -5.18 4.16
N GLU A 31 -5.58 -5.93 3.07
CA GLU A 31 -5.69 -5.38 1.71
C GLU A 31 -6.83 -4.37 1.60
N SER A 32 -8.02 -4.73 2.11
CA SER A 32 -9.19 -3.86 2.08
C SER A 32 -9.00 -2.59 2.92
N ALA A 33 -8.42 -2.72 4.11
CA ALA A 33 -8.20 -1.60 5.02
C ALA A 33 -7.07 -0.68 4.54
N PHE A 34 -5.98 -1.25 4.03
CA PHE A 34 -4.85 -0.53 3.47
C PHE A 34 -5.28 0.25 2.23
N LEU A 35 -6.05 -0.37 1.33
CA LEU A 35 -6.57 0.30 0.13
C LEU A 35 -7.48 1.48 0.51
N ALA A 36 -8.37 1.33 1.50
CA ALA A 36 -9.19 2.43 2.00
C ALA A 36 -8.35 3.56 2.63
N HIS A 37 -7.27 3.23 3.35
CA HIS A 37 -6.36 4.21 3.92
C HIS A 37 -5.60 4.99 2.84
N VAL A 38 -5.06 4.30 1.83
CA VAL A 38 -4.33 4.94 0.72
C VAL A 38 -5.25 5.83 -0.11
N LEU A 39 -6.48 5.40 -0.37
CA LEU A 39 -7.47 6.22 -1.09
C LEU A 39 -7.90 7.46 -0.33
N SER A 40 -8.08 7.36 0.98
CA SER A 40 -8.57 8.48 1.79
C SER A 40 -7.48 9.49 2.16
N GLN A 41 -6.24 9.06 2.35
CA GLN A 41 -5.17 9.92 2.88
C GLN A 41 -4.01 10.15 1.91
N HIS A 42 -3.85 9.32 0.88
CA HIS A 42 -2.67 9.32 0.00
C HIS A 42 -3.03 9.38 -1.49
N GLU A 43 -4.15 10.01 -1.83
CA GLU A 43 -4.61 10.17 -3.23
C GLU A 43 -3.58 10.88 -4.13
N ALA A 44 -2.80 11.81 -3.56
CA ALA A 44 -1.70 12.46 -4.28
C ALA A 44 -0.61 11.48 -4.72
N LEU A 45 -0.30 10.47 -3.88
CA LEU A 45 0.68 9.43 -4.20
C LEU A 45 0.16 8.51 -5.33
N LEU A 46 -1.11 8.13 -5.26
CA LEU A 46 -1.78 7.35 -6.30
C LEU A 46 -1.76 8.09 -7.65
N SER A 47 -2.00 9.40 -7.62
CA SER A 47 -1.92 10.27 -8.81
C SER A 47 -0.51 10.34 -9.39
N THR A 48 0.53 10.40 -8.54
CA THR A 48 1.93 10.34 -8.97
C THR A 48 2.25 9.00 -9.63
N ILE A 49 1.87 7.88 -9.02
CA ILE A 49 2.08 6.54 -9.58
C ILE A 49 1.41 6.40 -10.94
N ARG A 50 0.17 6.87 -11.06
CA ARG A 50 -0.61 6.84 -12.30
C ARG A 50 0.05 7.69 -13.40
N THR A 51 0.60 8.84 -13.05
CA THR A 51 1.17 9.81 -14.01
C THR A 51 2.59 9.43 -14.42
N GLU A 52 3.44 9.03 -13.47
CA GLU A 52 4.81 8.61 -13.75
C GLU A 52 4.87 7.24 -14.44
N GLY A 53 3.89 6.37 -14.18
CA GLY A 53 3.85 5.00 -14.68
C GLY A 53 4.98 4.11 -14.15
N LYS A 54 5.75 4.60 -13.16
CA LYS A 54 6.86 3.92 -12.51
C LYS A 54 6.91 4.33 -11.04
N ILE A 55 7.48 3.46 -10.21
CA ILE A 55 7.83 3.81 -8.83
C ILE A 55 9.24 4.40 -8.85
N SER A 56 9.35 5.71 -8.68
CA SER A 56 10.61 6.40 -8.41
C SER A 56 11.07 6.18 -6.96
N ASP A 57 12.36 6.38 -6.66
CA ASP A 57 12.91 6.21 -5.29
C ASP A 57 12.15 7.04 -4.24
N GLN A 58 11.70 8.23 -4.63
CA GLN A 58 10.89 9.10 -3.77
C GLN A 58 9.49 8.51 -3.50
N THR A 59 8.87 7.92 -4.52
CA THR A 59 7.57 7.25 -4.41
C THR A 59 7.69 5.97 -3.59
N GLU A 60 8.79 5.22 -3.77
CA GLU A 60 9.11 4.03 -2.97
C GLU A 60 9.27 4.39 -1.48
N ALA A 61 10.04 5.44 -1.17
CA ALA A 61 10.23 5.89 0.21
C ALA A 61 8.91 6.24 0.90
N LYS A 62 8.02 6.96 0.20
CA LYS A 62 6.68 7.30 0.71
C LYS A 62 5.81 6.05 0.89
N LEU A 63 5.75 5.16 -0.09
CA LEU A 63 4.99 3.91 0.01
C LEU A 63 5.46 3.08 1.21
N LYS A 64 6.78 2.95 1.40
CA LYS A 64 7.37 2.23 2.53
C LYS A 64 6.95 2.82 3.87
N GLU A 65 7.00 4.15 3.99
CA GLU A 65 6.58 4.85 5.20
C GLU A 65 5.10 4.61 5.50
N ILE A 66 4.23 4.73 4.51
CA ILE A 66 2.79 4.50 4.65
C ILE A 66 2.49 3.06 5.06
N VAL A 67 3.12 2.08 4.40
CA VAL A 67 2.93 0.65 4.75
C VAL A 67 3.40 0.38 6.18
N THR A 68 4.55 0.91 6.58
CA THR A 68 5.12 0.68 7.92
C THR A 68 4.28 1.33 9.01
N ASN A 69 3.82 2.57 8.79
CA ASN A 69 2.95 3.29 9.71
C ASN A 69 1.59 2.60 9.81
N PHE A 70 1.00 2.21 8.68
CA PHE A 70 -0.27 1.50 8.65
C PHE A 70 -0.17 0.17 9.39
N LEU A 71 0.87 -0.64 9.15
CA LEU A 71 1.10 -1.90 9.86
C LEU A 71 1.26 -1.72 11.37
N SER A 72 1.86 -0.61 11.81
CA SER A 72 1.99 -0.29 13.23
C SER A 72 0.65 0.05 13.88
N THR A 73 -0.28 0.61 13.11
CA THR A 73 -1.66 0.91 13.55
C THR A 73 -2.65 -0.22 13.32
N PHE A 74 -2.32 -1.15 12.43
CA PHE A 74 -3.17 -2.27 12.05
C PHE A 74 -3.03 -3.36 13.11
N GLU A 75 -3.87 -3.29 14.14
CA GLU A 75 -4.04 -4.40 15.06
C GLU A 75 -4.78 -5.54 14.35
N ALA A 76 -4.11 -6.68 14.32
CA ALA A 76 -4.46 -7.86 13.57
C ALA A 76 -5.51 -8.70 14.31
#